data_AF-A0A167Q7S2-F1
#
_entry.id   AF-A0A167Q7S2-F1
#
_cell.length_a   1.000
_cell.length_b   1.000
_cell.length_c   1.000
_cell.angle_alpha   90.00
_cell.angle_beta   90.00
_cell.angle_gamma   90.00
#
_symmetry.space_group_name_H-M   'P 1'
#
loop_
_entity.id
_entity.type
_entity.pdbx_description
1 polymer ?
#
loop_
_entity_poly.entity_id
_entity_poly.type
_entity_poly.pdbx_seq_one_letter_code
_entity_poly.pdbx_strand_id
1 'polypeptide(L)'
;MNAVRQRIRPIRLPAHNLVPPAARRWQSTEAPEEPSSSSTEPPTPLVVNLGPESKPYRLLTSVILTRSPLLTPEPTPYESAFYAYQRRIARALSNPFPGEFYFKRGSVGERRFAIEDREREIATFGDKARVNKKEVGELEDSIKEDEERDRPLDRISEADRTGDVRSLDRKGDRSLYLLLKTAEKHAWRFPQGEVLKGEGLHKAAERELMQECGSNMHTWIVGRQPIGVFQREAPPKAENSQGDKIFFFKGHIMAGQAVGSTKDVQDFAWLTMEEIQERLETPDRSYWEAVQSILSA
;
A
#
# COMPACT_ATOMS: atom_id res chain seq x y z
N MET A 1 49.12 4.82 44.36
CA MET A 1 48.80 5.35 43.01
C MET A 1 47.64 6.33 43.17
N ASN A 2 47.89 7.62 42.98
CA ASN A 2 46.95 8.71 43.27
C ASN A 2 45.87 8.80 42.19
N ALA A 3 44.60 8.70 42.59
CA ALA A 3 43.45 8.86 41.70
C ALA A 3 43.13 10.35 41.50
N VAL A 4 43.46 10.88 40.33
CA VAL A 4 43.07 12.22 39.89
C VAL A 4 41.58 12.24 39.55
N ARG A 5 40.74 12.73 40.47
CA ARG A 5 39.34 13.06 40.18
C ARG A 5 39.28 14.35 39.35
N GLN A 6 39.17 14.23 38.03
CA GLN A 6 38.80 15.36 37.18
C GLN A 6 37.32 15.70 37.39
N ARG A 7 37.05 16.82 38.06
CA ARG A 7 35.71 17.40 38.16
C ARG A 7 35.38 18.10 36.84
N ILE A 8 34.46 17.54 36.08
CA ILE A 8 33.85 18.20 34.92
C ILE A 8 33.00 19.37 35.44
N ARG A 9 33.32 20.60 35.01
CA ARG A 9 32.51 21.78 35.33
C ARG A 9 31.27 21.82 34.42
N PRO A 10 30.08 22.15 34.94
CA PRO A 10 28.91 22.32 34.08
C PRO A 10 29.08 23.57 33.20
N ILE A 11 28.82 23.40 31.90
CA ILE A 11 28.78 24.48 30.91
C ILE A 11 27.53 25.31 31.19
N ARG A 12 27.70 26.57 31.62
CA ARG A 12 26.63 27.56 31.68
C ARG A 12 26.38 28.07 30.26
N LEU A 13 25.26 27.68 29.66
CA LEU A 13 24.74 28.35 28.47
C LEU A 13 24.08 29.67 28.89
N PRO A 14 24.33 30.80 28.20
CA PRO A 14 23.64 32.05 28.46
C PRO A 14 22.16 31.90 28.08
N ALA A 15 21.28 32.37 28.96
CA ALA A 15 19.85 32.47 28.70
C ALA A 15 19.63 33.50 27.59
N HIS A 16 19.56 33.04 26.34
CA HIS A 16 18.99 33.83 25.26
C HIS A 16 17.49 33.94 25.49
N ASN A 17 17.02 35.18 25.48
CA ASN A 17 15.63 35.59 25.66
C ASN A 17 14.67 34.68 24.88
N LEU A 18 13.99 33.79 25.61
CA LEU A 18 12.82 33.08 25.12
C LEU A 18 11.67 34.07 25.05
N VAL A 19 11.56 34.78 23.94
CA VAL A 19 10.31 35.41 23.53
C VAL A 19 9.34 34.25 23.26
N PRO A 20 8.20 34.16 23.97
CA PRO A 20 7.23 33.12 23.67
C PRO A 20 6.77 33.30 22.21
N PRO A 21 6.64 32.21 21.42
CA PRO A 21 6.07 32.33 20.10
C PRO A 21 4.66 32.91 20.27
N ALA A 22 4.44 34.12 19.74
CA ALA A 22 3.12 34.71 19.66
C ALA A 22 2.19 33.66 19.03
N ALA A 23 1.16 33.28 19.78
CA ALA A 23 0.11 32.41 19.27
C ALA A 23 -0.39 33.03 17.96
N ARG A 24 -0.05 32.41 16.83
CA ARG A 24 -0.67 32.71 15.55
C ARG A 24 -2.12 32.30 15.69
N ARG A 25 -2.95 33.27 16.07
CA ARG A 25 -4.38 33.23 15.88
C ARG A 25 -4.58 32.97 14.38
N TRP A 26 -5.02 31.76 14.05
CA TRP A 26 -5.55 31.46 12.73
C TRP A 26 -6.74 32.40 12.56
N GLN A 27 -6.51 33.52 11.88
CA GLN A 27 -7.59 34.36 11.43
C GLN A 27 -8.22 33.60 10.27
N SER A 28 -9.39 33.00 10.53
CA SER A 28 -10.32 32.63 9.48
C SER A 28 -10.59 33.89 8.67
N THR A 29 -10.23 33.89 7.41
CA THR A 29 -10.68 34.93 6.47
C THR A 29 -12.18 34.72 6.30
N GLU A 30 -12.97 35.60 6.90
CA GLU A 30 -14.39 35.75 6.60
C GLU A 30 -14.50 36.21 5.14
N ALA A 31 -15.17 35.39 4.33
CA ALA A 31 -15.42 35.71 2.93
C ALA A 31 -16.40 36.90 2.85
N PRO A 32 -16.18 37.89 1.96
CA PRO A 32 -17.15 38.96 1.75
C PRO A 32 -18.50 38.37 1.31
N GLU A 33 -19.57 38.70 2.03
CA GLU A 33 -20.94 38.43 1.58
C GLU A 33 -21.24 39.28 0.34
N GLU A 34 -21.39 38.62 -0.81
CA GLU A 34 -21.99 39.25 -1.98
C GLU A 34 -23.52 39.32 -1.81
N PRO A 35 -24.17 40.45 -2.18
CA PRO A 35 -25.61 40.59 -2.05
C PRO A 35 -26.34 39.62 -2.98
N SER A 36 -27.19 38.78 -2.39
CA SER A 36 -28.11 37.89 -3.09
C SER A 36 -29.17 38.68 -3.86
N SER A 37 -28.99 38.83 -5.17
CA SER A 37 -30.10 39.11 -6.09
C SER A 37 -30.70 37.79 -6.55
N SER A 38 -31.92 37.50 -6.09
CA SER A 38 -32.73 36.38 -6.55
C SER A 38 -33.21 36.61 -7.99
N SER A 39 -32.60 35.94 -8.97
CA SER A 39 -33.21 35.70 -10.28
C SER A 39 -33.34 34.20 -10.49
N THR A 40 -34.57 33.70 -10.39
CA THR A 40 -34.94 32.33 -10.74
C THR A 40 -34.97 32.22 -12.28
N GLU A 41 -33.85 31.83 -12.87
CA GLU A 41 -33.83 31.29 -14.23
C GLU A 41 -33.34 29.83 -14.16
N PRO A 42 -33.98 28.89 -14.88
CA PRO A 42 -33.49 27.53 -14.96
C PRO A 42 -32.10 27.53 -15.61
N PRO A 43 -31.14 26.72 -15.15
CA PRO A 43 -29.83 26.66 -15.77
C PRO A 43 -29.99 26.20 -17.22
N THR A 44 -29.72 27.10 -18.16
CA THR A 44 -29.53 26.78 -19.57
C THR A 44 -28.45 25.70 -19.67
N PRO A 45 -28.66 24.63 -20.44
CA PRO A 45 -27.61 23.63 -20.63
C PRO A 45 -26.39 24.34 -21.21
N LEU A 46 -25.25 24.19 -20.54
CA LEU A 46 -23.97 24.65 -21.07
C LEU A 46 -23.76 23.98 -22.42
N VAL A 47 -24.00 24.73 -23.50
CA VAL A 47 -23.65 24.30 -24.85
C VAL A 47 -22.13 24.34 -24.92
N VAL A 48 -21.51 23.20 -24.67
CA VAL A 48 -20.09 23.00 -24.92
C VAL A 48 -19.91 23.11 -26.43
N ASN A 49 -19.32 24.22 -26.89
CA ASN A 49 -18.88 24.35 -28.27
C ASN A 49 -17.86 23.24 -28.54
N LEU A 50 -18.32 22.17 -29.18
CA LEU A 50 -17.49 21.10 -29.69
C LEU A 50 -16.49 21.74 -30.67
N GLY A 51 -15.21 21.67 -30.33
CA GLY A 51 -14.11 22.13 -31.19
C GLY A 51 -14.10 21.42 -32.55
N PRO A 52 -13.11 21.72 -33.42
CA PRO A 52 -13.05 21.17 -34.77
C PRO A 52 -13.19 19.65 -34.75
N GLU A 53 -14.02 19.11 -35.65
CA GLU A 53 -14.43 17.69 -35.70
C GLU A 53 -13.28 16.76 -35.31
N SER A 54 -13.35 16.23 -34.09
CA SER A 54 -12.34 15.30 -33.61
C SER A 54 -12.43 14.04 -34.44
N LYS A 55 -11.29 13.51 -34.91
CA LYS A 55 -11.19 12.18 -35.54
C LYS A 55 -12.08 11.18 -34.79
N PRO A 56 -12.77 10.26 -35.48
CA PRO A 56 -13.67 9.35 -34.80
C PRO A 56 -12.86 8.41 -33.88
N TYR A 57 -13.13 8.46 -32.58
CA TYR A 57 -12.55 7.54 -31.58
C TYR A 57 -13.65 6.72 -30.93
N ARG A 58 -13.40 5.42 -30.79
CA ARG A 58 -14.15 4.54 -29.91
C ARG A 58 -13.75 4.84 -28.47
N LEU A 59 -14.74 5.10 -27.62
CA LEU A 59 -14.51 5.33 -26.20
C LEU A 59 -14.51 3.99 -25.48
N LEU A 60 -13.40 3.70 -24.83
CA LEU A 60 -13.19 2.48 -24.08
C LEU A 60 -12.91 2.85 -22.62
N THR A 61 -13.38 2.02 -21.71
CA THR A 61 -13.10 2.15 -20.28
C THR A 61 -12.32 0.94 -19.81
N SER A 62 -11.30 1.19 -19.01
CA SER A 62 -10.45 0.15 -18.44
C SER A 62 -10.34 0.33 -16.93
N VAL A 63 -10.29 -0.79 -16.20
CA VAL A 63 -10.12 -0.78 -14.75
C VAL A 63 -8.76 -1.37 -14.37
N ILE A 64 -7.96 -0.57 -13.68
CA ILE A 64 -6.75 -1.03 -13.00
C ILE A 64 -7.20 -1.51 -11.62
N LEU A 65 -7.50 -2.80 -11.53
CA LEU A 65 -7.92 -3.44 -10.28
C LEU A 65 -6.69 -3.83 -9.46
N THR A 66 -6.63 -3.33 -8.24
CA THR A 66 -5.47 -3.47 -7.34
C THR A 66 -5.84 -4.23 -6.08
N ARG A 67 -4.97 -5.15 -5.64
CA ARG A 67 -5.00 -5.73 -4.30
C ARG A 67 -3.95 -5.01 -3.45
N SER A 68 -4.39 -4.38 -2.37
CA SER A 68 -3.51 -3.66 -1.43
C SER A 68 -2.58 -4.63 -0.67
N PRO A 69 -1.38 -4.21 -0.27
CA PRO A 69 -0.50 -5.05 0.53
C PRO A 69 -1.19 -5.39 1.86
N LEU A 70 -1.21 -6.69 2.20
CA LEU A 70 -1.75 -7.25 3.43
C LEU A 70 -0.72 -7.23 4.57
N LEU A 71 0.56 -7.30 4.21
CA LEU A 71 1.68 -7.33 5.13
C LEU A 71 2.50 -6.03 5.01
N THR A 72 3.16 -5.65 6.10
CA THR A 72 4.14 -4.56 6.06
C THR A 72 5.34 -4.96 5.18
N PRO A 73 5.95 -4.04 4.43
CA PRO A 73 7.17 -4.30 3.68
C PRO A 73 8.31 -4.77 4.59
N GLU A 74 9.23 -5.55 4.04
CA GLU A 74 10.43 -5.95 4.76
C GLU A 74 11.40 -4.77 4.86
N PRO A 75 11.92 -4.46 6.07
CA PRO A 75 12.84 -3.35 6.23
C PRO A 75 14.15 -3.64 5.51
N THR A 76 14.72 -2.60 4.91
CA THR A 76 16.05 -2.69 4.32
C THR A 76 17.11 -3.02 5.39
N PRO A 77 18.29 -3.56 5.00
CA PRO A 77 19.37 -3.81 5.97
C PRO A 77 19.79 -2.55 6.75
N TYR A 78 19.68 -1.39 6.13
CA TYR A 78 19.92 -0.10 6.80
C TYR A 78 18.83 0.23 7.83
N GLU A 79 17.55 0.14 7.45
CA GLU A 79 16.43 0.41 8.36
C GLU A 79 16.43 -0.54 9.55
N SER A 80 16.68 -1.83 9.34
CA SER A 80 16.77 -2.81 10.43
C SER A 80 17.89 -2.48 11.42
N ALA A 81 19.07 -2.08 10.93
CA ALA A 81 20.18 -1.62 11.75
C ALA A 81 19.84 -0.31 12.50
N PHE A 82 19.21 0.64 11.82
CA PHE A 82 18.74 1.89 12.42
C PHE A 82 17.72 1.63 13.54
N TYR A 83 16.72 0.77 13.31
CA TYR A 83 15.74 0.40 14.34
C TYR A 83 16.38 -0.36 15.50
N ALA A 84 17.35 -1.24 15.26
CA ALA A 84 18.12 -1.88 16.32
C ALA A 84 18.87 -0.84 17.17
N TYR A 85 19.50 0.16 16.53
CA TYR A 85 20.17 1.26 17.22
C TYR A 85 19.20 2.13 18.04
N GLN A 86 18.07 2.53 17.45
CA GLN A 86 17.06 3.32 18.16
C GLN A 86 16.45 2.56 19.34
N ARG A 87 16.22 1.24 19.22
CA ARG A 87 15.78 0.40 20.34
C ARG A 87 16.80 0.40 21.50
N ARG A 88 18.10 0.39 21.20
CA ARG A 88 19.17 0.50 22.22
C ARG A 88 19.13 1.84 22.95
N ILE A 89 19.02 2.94 22.21
CA ILE A 89 18.90 4.29 22.80
C ILE A 89 17.64 4.39 23.65
N ALA A 90 16.50 3.97 23.10
CA ALA A 90 15.22 4.01 23.79
C ALA A 90 15.28 3.24 25.12
N ARG A 91 15.90 2.06 25.13
CA ARG A 91 16.11 1.27 26.35
C ARG A 91 17.06 1.94 27.35
N ALA A 92 18.14 2.58 26.87
CA ALA A 92 19.08 3.28 27.74
C ALA A 92 18.47 4.55 28.38
N LEU A 93 17.55 5.21 27.69
CA LEU A 93 16.88 6.43 28.14
C LEU A 93 15.56 6.18 28.86
N SER A 94 14.94 5.00 28.68
CA SER A 94 13.66 4.68 29.30
C SER A 94 13.79 4.57 30.82
N ASN A 95 12.73 4.99 31.52
CA ASN A 95 12.62 4.74 32.95
C ASN A 95 12.65 3.23 33.24
N PRO A 96 13.23 2.81 34.38
CA PRO A 96 13.21 1.41 34.77
C PRO A 96 11.76 0.91 34.90
N PHE A 97 11.54 -0.34 34.47
CA PHE A 97 10.23 -0.96 34.55
C PHE A 97 9.84 -1.23 36.02
N PRO A 98 8.68 -0.75 36.51
CA PRO A 98 8.26 -0.95 37.90
C PRO A 98 7.69 -2.36 38.11
N GLY A 99 8.57 -3.35 38.25
CA GLY A 99 8.20 -4.77 38.39
C GLY A 99 7.24 -5.06 39.55
N GLU A 100 7.42 -4.42 40.71
CA GLU A 100 6.58 -4.64 41.90
C GLU A 100 5.13 -4.20 41.74
N PHE A 101 4.86 -3.26 40.82
CA PHE A 101 3.51 -2.79 40.54
C PHE A 101 2.71 -3.81 39.73
N TYR A 102 3.36 -4.50 38.79
CA TYR A 102 2.72 -5.47 37.89
C TYR A 102 2.79 -6.91 38.42
N PHE A 103 3.84 -7.25 39.16
CA PHE A 103 4.08 -8.61 39.64
C PHE A 103 4.17 -8.65 41.16
N LYS A 104 3.47 -9.62 41.75
CA LYS A 104 3.65 -9.96 43.17
C LYS A 104 5.01 -10.64 43.36
N ARG A 105 5.70 -10.30 44.44
CA ARG A 105 6.99 -10.92 44.81
C ARG A 105 6.85 -12.44 44.94
N GLY A 106 7.75 -13.18 44.32
CA GLY A 106 7.76 -14.65 44.28
C GLY A 106 6.77 -15.27 43.29
N SER A 107 6.06 -14.46 42.49
CA SER A 107 5.17 -14.97 41.45
C SER A 107 5.96 -15.64 40.31
N VAL A 108 5.35 -16.61 39.65
CA VAL A 108 5.85 -17.16 38.38
C VAL A 108 6.02 -16.05 37.34
N GLY A 109 5.12 -15.05 37.33
CA GLY A 109 5.18 -13.92 36.40
C GLY A 109 6.41 -13.02 36.59
N GLU A 110 6.81 -12.78 37.84
CA GLU A 110 8.04 -12.01 38.15
C GLU A 110 9.29 -12.74 37.64
N ARG A 111 9.35 -14.06 37.86
CA ARG A 111 10.46 -14.89 37.40
C ARG A 111 10.53 -14.99 35.88
N ARG A 112 9.39 -15.16 35.20
CA ARG A 112 9.30 -15.16 33.73
C ARG A 112 9.81 -13.83 33.16
N PHE A 113 9.29 -12.72 33.68
CA PHE A 113 9.72 -11.39 33.26
C PHE A 113 11.22 -11.16 33.48
N ALA A 114 11.78 -11.58 34.61
CA ALA A 114 13.21 -11.43 34.89
C ALA A 114 14.11 -12.25 33.95
N ILE A 115 13.62 -13.40 33.46
CA ILE A 115 14.32 -14.21 32.44
C ILE A 115 14.29 -13.48 31.10
N GLU A 116 13.11 -13.12 30.61
CA GLU A 116 12.96 -12.43 29.32
C GLU A 116 13.70 -11.08 29.30
N ASP A 117 13.63 -10.31 30.39
CA ASP A 117 14.29 -9.00 30.44
C ASP A 117 15.81 -9.15 30.36
N ARG A 118 16.35 -10.17 31.03
CA ARG A 118 17.78 -10.52 30.93
C ARG A 118 18.15 -10.94 29.52
N GLU A 119 17.36 -11.78 28.85
CA GLU A 119 17.61 -12.18 27.46
C GLU A 119 17.63 -10.95 26.53
N ARG A 120 16.72 -10.00 26.74
CA ARG A 120 16.70 -8.74 25.99
C ARG A 120 17.92 -7.87 26.33
N GLU A 121 18.38 -7.82 27.57
CA GLU A 121 19.63 -7.11 27.93
C GLU A 121 20.86 -7.72 27.24
N ILE A 122 20.98 -9.05 27.26
CA ILE A 122 22.07 -9.77 26.58
C ILE A 122 22.03 -9.48 25.08
N ALA A 123 20.85 -9.52 24.45
CA ALA A 123 20.69 -9.18 23.04
C ALA A 123 21.03 -7.71 22.72
N THR A 124 20.82 -6.80 23.68
CA THR A 124 21.02 -5.35 23.48
C THR A 124 22.46 -4.92 23.74
N PHE A 125 23.06 -5.41 24.84
CA PHE A 125 24.33 -4.92 25.41
C PHE A 125 25.44 -5.98 25.49
N GLY A 126 25.14 -7.24 25.17
CA GLY A 126 26.08 -8.36 25.21
C GLY A 126 26.19 -9.06 26.56
N ASP A 127 26.96 -10.13 26.58
CA ASP A 127 26.90 -11.18 27.59
C ASP A 127 27.77 -10.87 28.83
N LYS A 128 27.26 -10.00 29.71
CA LYS A 128 27.91 -9.69 31.01
C LYS A 128 27.13 -10.18 32.23
N ALA A 129 26.19 -11.12 32.06
CA ALA A 129 25.34 -11.61 33.14
C ALA A 129 25.75 -13.03 33.61
N ARG A 130 26.05 -13.19 34.91
CA ARG A 130 26.22 -14.50 35.56
C ARG A 130 24.91 -14.91 36.23
N VAL A 131 24.41 -16.12 35.95
CA VAL A 131 23.16 -16.65 36.53
C VAL A 131 23.34 -18.07 37.05
N ASN A 132 22.73 -18.38 38.19
CA ASN A 132 22.65 -19.73 38.74
C ASN A 132 21.66 -20.57 37.93
N LYS A 133 22.18 -21.57 37.20
CA LYS A 133 21.50 -22.36 36.16
C LYS A 133 20.40 -23.33 36.64
N LYS A 134 20.24 -23.56 37.96
CA LYS A 134 19.47 -24.72 38.48
C LYS A 134 17.95 -24.54 38.59
N GLU A 135 17.43 -23.32 38.73
CA GLU A 135 15.97 -23.07 38.89
C GLU A 135 15.34 -22.39 37.67
N VAL A 136 16.16 -22.01 36.69
CA VAL A 136 15.74 -21.24 35.52
C VAL A 136 15.27 -22.14 34.39
N GLY A 137 15.78 -23.38 34.32
CA GLY A 137 15.52 -24.32 33.22
C GLY A 137 14.05 -24.72 33.04
N GLU A 138 13.33 -25.09 34.11
CA GLU A 138 11.91 -25.48 34.00
C GLU A 138 11.03 -24.33 33.50
N LEU A 139 11.35 -23.10 33.88
CA LEU A 139 10.61 -21.92 33.46
C LEU A 139 10.97 -21.50 32.02
N GLU A 140 12.25 -21.59 31.66
CA GLU A 140 12.75 -21.39 30.28
C GLU A 140 12.06 -22.35 29.30
N ASP A 141 11.91 -23.62 29.66
CA ASP A 141 11.25 -24.61 28.79
C ASP A 141 9.76 -24.28 28.61
N SER A 142 9.07 -23.85 29.68
CA SER A 142 7.69 -23.38 29.56
C SER A 142 7.54 -22.12 28.71
N ILE A 143 8.52 -21.21 28.73
CA ILE A 143 8.51 -20.00 27.89
C ILE A 143 8.69 -20.38 26.42
N LYS A 144 9.62 -21.29 26.12
CA LYS A 144 9.83 -21.78 24.74
C LYS A 144 8.62 -22.50 24.18
N GLU A 145 7.92 -23.32 24.99
CA GLU A 145 6.67 -23.95 24.59
C GLU A 145 5.57 -22.92 24.28
N ASP A 146 5.43 -21.89 25.12
CA ASP A 146 4.48 -20.80 24.90
C ASP A 146 4.85 -20.01 23.61
N GLU A 147 6.13 -19.72 23.40
CA GLU A 147 6.65 -19.09 22.16
C GLU A 147 6.39 -19.94 20.91
N GLU A 148 6.44 -21.26 21.01
CA GLU A 148 6.14 -22.18 19.91
C GLU A 148 4.66 -22.22 19.55
N ARG A 149 3.78 -22.12 20.54
CA ARG A 149 2.33 -22.06 20.32
C ARG A 149 1.89 -20.75 19.67
N ASP A 150 2.50 -19.64 20.08
CA ASP A 150 2.14 -18.29 19.63
C ASP A 150 2.96 -17.81 18.42
N ARG A 151 3.61 -18.72 17.69
CA ARG A 151 4.37 -18.33 16.48
C ARG A 151 3.42 -17.75 15.44
N PRO A 152 3.67 -16.52 14.95
CA PRO A 152 2.92 -15.99 13.84
C PRO A 152 3.14 -16.84 12.59
N LEU A 153 2.15 -16.85 11.70
CA LEU A 153 2.28 -17.49 10.40
C LEU A 153 3.44 -16.90 9.60
N ASP A 154 4.05 -17.74 8.77
CA ASP A 154 5.08 -17.31 7.84
C ASP A 154 4.55 -16.20 6.93
N ARG A 155 5.40 -15.20 6.68
CA ARG A 155 5.11 -14.13 5.71
C ARG A 155 5.00 -14.63 4.27
N ILE A 156 5.65 -15.76 3.97
CA ILE A 156 5.70 -16.38 2.65
C ILE A 156 4.56 -17.41 2.55
N SER A 157 3.62 -17.17 1.64
CA SER A 157 2.48 -18.06 1.42
C SER A 157 2.86 -19.31 0.61
N GLU A 158 1.96 -20.30 0.55
CA GLU A 158 2.12 -21.46 -0.36
C GLU A 158 2.12 -21.04 -1.84
N ALA A 159 1.36 -19.99 -2.18
CA ALA A 159 1.32 -19.43 -3.53
C ALA A 159 2.66 -18.77 -3.92
N ASP A 160 3.39 -18.20 -2.95
CA ASP A 160 4.74 -17.69 -3.17
C ASP A 160 5.75 -18.80 -3.42
N ARG A 161 5.63 -19.92 -2.69
CA ARG A 161 6.51 -21.08 -2.87
C ARG A 161 6.29 -21.77 -4.20
N THR A 162 5.04 -21.86 -4.65
CA THR A 162 4.67 -22.48 -5.94
C THR A 162 4.77 -21.53 -7.12
N GLY A 163 4.80 -20.21 -6.89
CA GLY A 163 4.80 -19.19 -7.94
C GLY A 163 3.45 -19.05 -8.64
N ASP A 164 2.34 -19.34 -7.95
CA ASP A 164 1.01 -19.24 -8.55
C ASP A 164 0.58 -17.78 -8.73
N VAL A 165 0.65 -17.30 -9.98
CA VAL A 165 0.26 -15.95 -10.36
C VAL A 165 -1.25 -15.70 -10.33
N ARG A 166 -2.08 -16.74 -10.17
CA ARG A 166 -3.55 -16.59 -10.07
C ARG A 166 -4.01 -16.36 -8.65
N SER A 167 -3.22 -16.73 -7.64
CA SER A 167 -3.57 -16.51 -6.25
C SER A 167 -3.40 -15.06 -5.83
N LEU A 168 -4.34 -14.58 -5.00
CA LEU A 168 -4.28 -13.26 -4.35
C LEU A 168 -3.38 -13.25 -3.11
N ASP A 169 -3.13 -14.44 -2.54
CA ASP A 169 -2.39 -14.61 -1.28
C ASP A 169 -0.87 -14.52 -1.46
N ARG A 170 -0.40 -14.58 -2.71
CA ARG A 170 1.03 -14.41 -3.05
C ARG A 170 1.50 -12.97 -2.80
N LYS A 171 2.75 -12.75 -2.41
CA LYS A 171 3.38 -11.44 -2.25
C LYS A 171 2.52 -10.50 -1.41
N GLY A 172 2.22 -10.92 -0.17
CA GLY A 172 1.35 -10.19 0.75
C GLY A 172 1.87 -8.78 1.09
N ASP A 173 3.17 -8.53 0.95
CA ASP A 173 3.84 -7.25 1.20
C ASP A 173 3.80 -6.27 0.01
N ARG A 174 3.41 -6.73 -1.17
CA ARG A 174 3.36 -5.93 -2.41
C ARG A 174 1.92 -5.72 -2.86
N SER A 175 1.71 -4.66 -3.64
CA SER A 175 0.47 -4.45 -4.38
C SER A 175 0.43 -5.35 -5.61
N LEU A 176 -0.69 -6.04 -5.83
CA LEU A 176 -0.92 -6.82 -7.03
C LEU A 176 -1.94 -6.14 -7.93
N TYR A 177 -1.80 -6.33 -9.24
CA TYR A 177 -2.67 -5.77 -10.26
C TYR A 177 -3.24 -6.88 -11.13
N LEU A 178 -4.52 -6.79 -11.47
CA LEU A 178 -5.18 -7.75 -12.34
C LEU A 178 -4.85 -7.46 -13.81
N LEU A 179 -4.26 -8.43 -14.50
CA LEU A 179 -4.08 -8.43 -15.95
C LEU A 179 -4.85 -9.60 -16.57
N LEU A 180 -5.45 -9.35 -17.73
CA LEU A 180 -6.18 -10.32 -18.53
C LEU A 180 -5.42 -10.60 -19.82
N LYS A 181 -5.44 -11.86 -20.25
CA LYS A 181 -4.91 -12.31 -21.54
C LYS A 181 -6.06 -12.47 -22.51
N THR A 182 -6.04 -11.67 -23.58
CA THR A 182 -7.11 -11.69 -24.59
C THR A 182 -7.01 -12.93 -25.46
N ALA A 183 -8.13 -13.58 -25.78
CA ALA A 183 -8.15 -14.78 -26.62
C ALA A 183 -7.71 -14.51 -28.08
N GLU A 184 -8.08 -13.36 -28.65
CA GLU A 184 -7.82 -13.04 -30.06
C GLU A 184 -6.34 -12.78 -30.36
N LYS A 185 -5.70 -11.93 -29.55
CA LYS A 185 -4.33 -11.43 -29.80
C LYS A 185 -3.28 -12.05 -28.89
N HIS A 186 -3.69 -12.88 -27.92
CA HIS A 186 -2.85 -13.40 -26.83
C HIS A 186 -2.04 -12.31 -26.08
N ALA A 187 -2.47 -11.05 -26.19
CA ALA A 187 -1.84 -9.91 -25.55
C ALA A 187 -2.42 -9.72 -24.15
N TRP A 188 -1.53 -9.35 -23.22
CA TRP A 188 -1.90 -8.96 -21.87
C TRP A 188 -2.39 -7.51 -21.86
N ARG A 189 -3.51 -7.25 -21.19
CA ARG A 189 -4.08 -5.91 -20.99
C ARG A 189 -4.84 -5.85 -19.68
N PHE A 190 -5.15 -4.65 -19.22
CA PHE A 190 -6.13 -4.48 -18.14
C PHE A 190 -7.55 -4.83 -18.65
N PRO A 191 -8.47 -5.18 -17.73
CA PRO A 191 -9.88 -5.27 -18.06
C PRO A 191 -10.34 -4.02 -18.80
N GLN A 192 -10.93 -4.17 -19.97
CA GLN A 192 -11.32 -3.08 -20.85
C GLN A 192 -12.59 -3.46 -21.61
N GLY A 193 -13.50 -2.51 -21.76
CA GLY A 193 -14.64 -2.65 -22.65
C GLY A 193 -15.14 -1.33 -23.21
N GLU A 194 -16.18 -1.40 -24.03
CA GLU A 194 -16.73 -0.26 -24.75
C GLU A 194 -17.78 0.47 -23.94
N VAL A 195 -17.77 1.80 -24.07
CA VAL A 195 -18.79 2.66 -23.45
C VAL A 195 -20.02 2.69 -24.33
N LEU A 196 -21.14 2.22 -23.78
CA LEU A 196 -22.44 2.26 -24.42
C LEU A 196 -23.02 3.69 -24.44
N LYS A 197 -23.94 3.95 -25.36
CA LYS A 197 -24.57 5.26 -25.47
C LYS A 197 -25.49 5.51 -24.26
N GLY A 198 -25.20 6.57 -23.50
CA GLY A 198 -26.04 7.01 -22.37
C GLY A 198 -25.57 6.52 -20.98
N GLU A 199 -24.50 5.74 -20.89
CA GLU A 199 -23.86 5.41 -19.62
C GLU A 199 -22.67 6.33 -19.32
N GLY A 200 -22.39 6.53 -18.02
CA GLY A 200 -21.18 7.25 -17.59
C GLY A 200 -19.97 6.32 -17.60
N LEU A 201 -18.78 6.86 -17.86
CA LEU A 201 -17.52 6.09 -17.95
C LEU A 201 -17.28 5.17 -16.74
N HIS A 202 -17.57 5.65 -15.53
CA HIS A 202 -17.39 4.86 -14.31
C HIS A 202 -18.35 3.68 -14.21
N LYS A 203 -19.58 3.81 -14.71
CA LYS A 203 -20.57 2.70 -14.74
C LYS A 203 -20.21 1.68 -15.83
N ALA A 204 -19.75 2.17 -16.97
CA ALA A 204 -19.22 1.31 -18.03
C ALA A 204 -18.04 0.48 -17.48
N ALA A 205 -17.11 1.12 -16.78
CA ALA A 205 -15.97 0.45 -16.16
C ALA A 205 -16.38 -0.66 -15.17
N GLU A 206 -17.38 -0.41 -14.31
CA GLU A 206 -17.93 -1.40 -13.38
C GLU A 206 -18.59 -2.57 -14.11
N ARG A 207 -19.44 -2.28 -15.09
CA ARG A 207 -20.14 -3.27 -15.92
C ARG A 207 -19.16 -4.17 -16.66
N GLU A 208 -18.16 -3.58 -17.32
CA GLU A 208 -17.15 -4.32 -18.09
C GLU A 208 -16.27 -5.19 -17.20
N LEU A 209 -15.90 -4.70 -16.01
CA LEU A 209 -15.17 -5.51 -15.04
C LEU A 209 -15.96 -6.75 -14.61
N MET A 210 -17.25 -6.59 -14.32
CA MET A 210 -18.12 -7.72 -13.97
C MET A 210 -18.33 -8.69 -15.14
N GLN A 211 -18.36 -8.17 -16.38
CA GLN A 211 -18.54 -8.96 -17.58
C GLN A 211 -17.29 -9.79 -17.93
N GLU A 212 -16.09 -9.18 -17.88
CA GLU A 212 -14.85 -9.88 -18.21
C GLU A 212 -14.39 -10.82 -17.09
N CYS A 213 -14.49 -10.40 -15.82
CA CYS A 213 -13.93 -11.11 -14.67
C CYS A 213 -14.96 -11.85 -13.81
N GLY A 214 -16.25 -11.67 -14.06
CA GLY A 214 -17.35 -12.28 -13.31
C GLY A 214 -17.77 -11.52 -12.05
N SER A 215 -18.88 -11.94 -11.45
CA SER A 215 -19.49 -11.34 -10.25
C SER A 215 -18.89 -11.84 -8.93
N ASN A 216 -17.97 -12.80 -8.95
CA ASN A 216 -17.35 -13.39 -7.76
C ASN A 216 -16.22 -12.53 -7.17
N MET A 217 -16.26 -11.22 -7.39
CA MET A 217 -15.29 -10.27 -6.87
C MET A 217 -16.00 -9.12 -6.19
N HIS A 218 -15.59 -8.82 -4.97
CA HIS A 218 -16.00 -7.61 -4.27
C HIS A 218 -15.01 -6.49 -4.60
N THR A 219 -15.40 -5.63 -5.54
CA THR A 219 -14.56 -4.55 -6.05
C THR A 219 -15.12 -3.19 -5.67
N TRP A 220 -14.23 -2.25 -5.38
CA TRP A 220 -14.57 -0.85 -5.11
C TRP A 220 -13.82 0.06 -6.08
N ILE A 221 -14.55 0.76 -6.95
CA ILE A 221 -13.98 1.78 -7.84
C ILE A 221 -13.84 3.08 -7.04
N VAL A 222 -12.62 3.62 -7.00
CA VAL A 222 -12.25 4.74 -6.11
C VAL A 222 -13.05 6.01 -6.40
N GLY A 223 -13.34 6.29 -7.67
CA GLY A 223 -14.02 7.52 -8.06
C GLY A 223 -14.54 7.51 -9.49
N ARG A 224 -15.27 8.58 -9.83
CA ARG A 224 -15.87 8.77 -11.15
C ARG A 224 -14.95 9.40 -12.18
N GLN A 225 -13.80 9.90 -11.73
CA GLN A 225 -12.81 10.54 -12.58
C GLN A 225 -11.79 9.51 -13.07
N PRO A 226 -11.51 9.42 -14.37
CA PRO A 226 -10.43 8.58 -14.86
C PRO A 226 -9.07 9.11 -14.38
N ILE A 227 -8.17 8.20 -14.04
CA ILE A 227 -6.81 8.49 -13.56
C ILE A 227 -5.82 8.72 -14.70
N GLY A 228 -6.16 8.27 -15.91
CA GLY A 228 -5.34 8.45 -17.09
C GLY A 228 -6.09 8.10 -18.37
N VAL A 229 -5.53 8.51 -19.50
CA VAL A 229 -6.05 8.22 -20.83
C VAL A 229 -4.92 7.70 -21.72
N PHE A 230 -5.19 6.64 -22.46
CA PHE A 230 -4.30 6.15 -23.51
C PHE A 230 -5.02 6.23 -24.85
N GLN A 231 -4.37 6.84 -25.82
CA GLN A 231 -4.92 7.01 -27.16
C GLN A 231 -4.14 6.12 -28.13
N ARG A 232 -4.85 5.23 -28.81
CA ARG A 232 -4.32 4.47 -29.94
C ARG A 232 -4.88 5.04 -31.23
N GLU A 233 -4.00 5.45 -32.13
CA GLU A 233 -4.42 5.91 -33.45
C GLU A 233 -4.86 4.74 -34.32
N ALA A 234 -5.82 4.99 -35.20
CA ALA A 234 -6.31 3.99 -36.13
C ALA A 234 -5.22 3.64 -37.16
N PRO A 235 -5.11 2.37 -37.60
CA PRO A 235 -4.17 2.02 -38.64
C PRO A 235 -4.50 2.77 -39.94
N PRO A 236 -3.50 3.34 -40.64
CA PRO A 236 -3.70 4.26 -41.76
C PRO A 236 -4.35 3.63 -43.00
N LYS A 237 -4.58 2.30 -43.01
CA LYS A 237 -5.06 1.52 -44.17
C LYS A 237 -6.58 1.28 -44.20
N ALA A 238 -7.35 1.84 -43.27
CA ALA A 238 -8.81 1.71 -43.27
C ALA A 238 -9.44 3.10 -43.26
N GLU A 239 -10.09 3.49 -44.36
CA GLU A 239 -10.70 4.81 -44.55
C GLU A 239 -11.84 5.13 -43.55
N ASN A 240 -12.25 4.15 -42.74
CA ASN A 240 -13.30 4.27 -41.73
C ASN A 240 -12.89 3.71 -40.35
N SER A 241 -11.59 3.49 -40.11
CA SER A 241 -11.12 2.97 -38.82
C SER A 241 -11.11 4.08 -37.78
N GLN A 242 -11.86 3.85 -36.70
CA GLN A 242 -11.86 4.72 -35.53
C GLN A 242 -10.63 4.40 -34.67
N GLY A 243 -10.01 5.43 -34.10
CA GLY A 243 -8.98 5.22 -33.09
C GLY A 243 -9.59 4.73 -31.78
N ASP A 244 -8.80 4.25 -30.85
CA ASP A 244 -9.28 3.88 -29.53
C ASP A 244 -8.82 4.92 -28.49
N LYS A 245 -9.74 5.39 -27.65
CA LYS A 245 -9.42 6.18 -26.46
C LYS A 245 -9.81 5.39 -25.22
N ILE A 246 -8.83 4.96 -24.46
CA ILE A 246 -8.99 4.13 -23.27
C ILE A 246 -8.86 5.02 -22.04
N PHE A 247 -9.91 5.11 -21.25
CA PHE A 247 -9.93 5.80 -19.97
C PHE A 247 -9.71 4.80 -18.83
N PHE A 248 -8.68 5.02 -18.02
CA PHE A 248 -8.36 4.14 -16.90
C PHE A 248 -9.04 4.60 -15.61
N PHE A 249 -9.56 3.66 -14.84
CA PHE A 249 -10.14 3.85 -13.51
C PHE A 249 -9.36 3.05 -12.48
N LYS A 250 -9.20 3.60 -11.27
CA LYS A 250 -8.60 2.89 -10.14
C LYS A 250 -9.67 2.06 -9.43
N GLY A 251 -9.40 0.77 -9.26
CA GLY A 251 -10.24 -0.13 -8.48
C GLY A 251 -9.43 -0.83 -7.39
N HIS A 252 -10.08 -1.16 -6.28
CA HIS A 252 -9.56 -2.04 -5.24
C HIS A 252 -10.39 -3.32 -5.17
N ILE A 253 -9.73 -4.46 -5.09
CA ILE A 253 -10.38 -5.72 -4.70
C ILE A 253 -10.30 -5.86 -3.18
N MET A 254 -11.43 -6.24 -2.57
CA MET A 254 -11.49 -6.51 -1.12
C MET A 254 -11.57 -8.01 -0.83
N ALA A 255 -12.30 -8.75 -1.67
CA ALA A 255 -12.49 -10.19 -1.54
C ALA A 255 -12.93 -10.80 -2.88
N GLY A 256 -12.88 -12.13 -2.97
CA GLY A 256 -13.28 -12.88 -4.15
C GLY A 256 -12.14 -13.14 -5.12
N GLN A 257 -12.46 -13.63 -6.31
CA GLN A 257 -11.47 -14.04 -7.31
C GLN A 257 -12.01 -13.84 -8.72
N ALA A 258 -11.13 -13.46 -9.65
CA ALA A 258 -11.46 -13.34 -11.06
C ALA A 258 -11.71 -14.71 -11.68
N VAL A 259 -12.72 -14.80 -12.54
CA VAL A 259 -13.00 -16.00 -13.33
C VAL A 259 -12.24 -15.91 -14.64
N GLY A 260 -11.32 -16.85 -14.86
CA GLY A 260 -10.34 -16.78 -15.94
C GLY A 260 -10.76 -17.23 -17.33
N SER A 261 -12.03 -17.58 -17.53
CA SER A 261 -12.49 -18.17 -18.79
C SER A 261 -13.86 -17.62 -19.17
N THR A 262 -13.85 -16.40 -19.69
CA THR A 262 -14.99 -15.78 -20.37
C THR A 262 -14.76 -15.88 -21.88
N LYS A 263 -15.79 -15.67 -22.71
CA LYS A 263 -15.68 -15.77 -24.18
C LYS A 263 -14.50 -14.97 -24.78
N ASP A 264 -14.16 -13.84 -24.17
CA ASP A 264 -13.14 -12.90 -24.68
C ASP A 264 -11.77 -13.02 -23.96
N VAL A 265 -11.73 -13.74 -22.83
CA VAL A 265 -10.57 -13.82 -21.92
C VAL A 265 -10.07 -15.26 -21.86
N GLN A 266 -8.83 -15.48 -22.29
CA GLN A 266 -8.18 -16.78 -22.24
C GLN A 266 -7.63 -17.09 -20.84
N ASP A 267 -7.05 -16.07 -20.20
CA ASP A 267 -6.37 -16.24 -18.91
C ASP A 267 -6.36 -14.93 -18.12
N PHE A 268 -6.07 -15.02 -16.83
CA PHE A 268 -5.83 -13.88 -15.94
C PHE A 268 -4.64 -14.14 -15.03
N ALA A 269 -4.03 -13.07 -14.55
CA ALA A 269 -2.98 -13.13 -13.55
C ALA A 269 -3.01 -11.89 -12.67
N TRP A 270 -2.70 -12.08 -11.39
CA TRP A 270 -2.41 -11.00 -10.45
C TRP A 270 -0.91 -10.79 -10.46
N LEU A 271 -0.43 -9.59 -10.78
CA LEU A 271 0.99 -9.30 -11.06
C LEU A 271 1.53 -8.13 -10.25
N THR A 272 2.82 -8.16 -9.89
CA THR A 272 3.50 -6.96 -9.36
C THR A 272 3.84 -6.00 -10.49
N MET A 273 4.13 -4.74 -10.14
CA MET A 273 4.52 -3.73 -11.12
C MET A 273 5.73 -4.17 -11.98
N GLU A 274 6.72 -4.87 -11.39
CA GLU A 274 7.89 -5.37 -12.14
C GLU A 274 7.50 -6.47 -13.14
N GLU A 275 6.62 -7.40 -12.74
CA GLU A 275 6.15 -8.48 -13.61
C GLU A 275 5.26 -7.96 -14.75
N ILE A 276 4.50 -6.89 -14.50
CA ILE A 276 3.69 -6.22 -15.54
C ILE A 276 4.60 -5.59 -16.58
N GLN A 277 5.68 -4.93 -16.14
CA GLN A 277 6.66 -4.35 -17.04
C GLN A 277 7.16 -5.40 -18.03
N GLU A 278 7.64 -6.55 -17.53
CA GLU A 278 8.16 -7.63 -18.37
C GLU A 278 7.13 -8.13 -19.40
N ARG A 279 5.85 -8.26 -18.99
CA ARG A 279 4.78 -8.76 -19.85
C ARG A 279 4.24 -7.75 -20.86
N LEU A 280 4.24 -6.45 -20.54
CA LEU A 280 3.69 -5.40 -21.40
C LEU A 280 4.74 -4.71 -22.28
N GLU A 281 6.01 -4.65 -21.83
CA GLU A 281 7.09 -3.99 -22.57
C GLU A 281 7.41 -4.71 -23.88
N THR A 282 7.31 -6.04 -23.91
CA THR A 282 7.58 -6.86 -25.10
C THR A 282 6.56 -6.63 -26.24
N PRO A 283 5.23 -6.65 -26.00
CA PRO A 283 4.25 -6.45 -27.06
C PRO A 283 3.97 -4.98 -27.42
N ASP A 284 3.84 -4.08 -26.42
CA ASP A 284 3.32 -2.72 -26.64
C ASP A 284 3.98 -1.71 -25.68
N ARG A 285 5.20 -1.25 -26.04
CA ARG A 285 5.96 -0.27 -25.24
C ARG A 285 5.19 1.03 -24.98
N SER A 286 4.46 1.56 -25.97
CA SER A 286 3.68 2.79 -25.81
C SER A 286 2.54 2.65 -24.81
N TYR A 287 1.94 1.46 -24.72
CA TYR A 287 0.92 1.16 -23.73
C TYR A 287 1.52 1.10 -22.33
N TRP A 288 2.68 0.44 -22.19
CA TRP A 288 3.40 0.37 -20.92
C TRP A 288 3.79 1.76 -20.41
N GLU A 289 4.36 2.63 -21.25
CA GLU A 289 4.77 3.99 -20.83
C GLU A 289 3.59 4.80 -20.29
N ALA A 290 2.41 4.69 -20.92
CA ALA A 290 1.19 5.34 -20.44
C ALA A 290 0.74 4.78 -19.09
N VAL A 291 0.69 3.45 -18.94
CA VAL A 291 0.26 2.76 -17.73
C VAL A 291 1.25 2.95 -16.58
N GLN A 292 2.56 2.92 -16.84
CA GLN A 292 3.61 3.02 -15.82
C GLN A 292 3.46 4.31 -15.00
N SER A 293 3.16 5.42 -15.68
CA SER A 293 2.89 6.71 -15.03
C SER A 293 1.69 6.66 -14.09
N ILE A 294 0.69 5.81 -14.40
CA ILE A 294 -0.54 5.64 -13.63
C ILE A 294 -0.32 4.69 -12.44
N LEU A 295 0.48 3.63 -12.61
CA LEU A 295 0.74 2.62 -11.57
C LEU A 295 1.70 3.12 -10.47
N SER A 296 2.60 4.05 -10.81
CA SER A 296 3.55 4.66 -9.87
C SER A 296 2.93 5.78 -9.00
N ALA A 297 1.67 6.15 -9.22
CA ALA A 297 0.98 7.27 -8.57
C ALA A 297 0.07 6.84 -7.40
#